data_AF-A0A820AAK5-F1
#
_entry.id   AF-A0A820AAK5-F1
#
_cell.length_a   1.000
_cell.length_b   1.000
_cell.length_c   1.000
_cell.angle_alpha   90.00
_cell.angle_beta   90.00
_cell.angle_gamma   90.00
#
_symmetry.space_group_name_H-M   'P 1'
#
loop_
_entity.id
_entity.type
_entity.pdbx_description
1 polymer ?
#
loop_
_entity_poly.entity_id
_entity_poly.type
_entity_poly.pdbx_seq_one_letter_code
_entity_poly.pdbx_strand_id
1 'polypeptide(L)'
;MALPLLPEPVIEDTYDELVSNLSTTMRTAMNDLLIYFQKQWFVKVSTSQWCVPGFGMRTNNNAEAFHSRFNHQVQVNHSNIWSFIKFLQG
;
A
#
# COMPACT_ATOMS: atom_id res chain seq x y z
N MET A 1 -7.09 0.16 6.54
CA MET A 1 -8.45 -0.22 6.08
C MET A 1 -8.52 -1.73 6.00
N ALA A 2 -9.52 -2.35 6.62
CA ALA A 2 -9.69 -3.80 6.69
C ALA A 2 -10.52 -4.38 5.53
N LEU A 3 -10.84 -3.59 4.51
CA LEU A 3 -11.70 -3.95 3.38
C LEU A 3 -11.32 -5.27 2.70
N PRO A 4 -10.03 -5.60 2.49
CA PRO A 4 -9.65 -6.88 1.88
C PRO A 4 -10.08 -8.10 2.69
N LEU A 5 -10.42 -7.93 3.97
CA LEU A 5 -10.82 -9.02 4.86
C LEU A 5 -12.32 -9.33 4.77
N LEU A 6 -13.08 -8.47 4.08
CA LEU A 6 -14.50 -8.64 3.92
C LEU A 6 -14.81 -9.54 2.72
N PRO A 7 -15.95 -10.26 2.74
CA PRO A 7 -16.47 -10.90 1.54
C PRO A 7 -16.70 -9.87 0.42
N GLU A 8 -16.37 -10.24 -0.81
CA GLU A 8 -16.51 -9.39 -2.00
C GLU A 8 -17.84 -8.60 -2.06
N PRO A 9 -19.02 -9.19 -1.79
CA PRO A 9 -20.31 -8.51 -1.97
C PRO A 9 -20.54 -7.32 -1.03
N VAL A 10 -19.79 -7.19 0.07
CA VAL A 10 -20.00 -6.12 1.06
C VAL A 10 -18.91 -5.05 1.04
N ILE A 11 -17.89 -5.20 0.18
CA ILE A 11 -16.71 -4.33 0.19
C ILE A 11 -17.07 -2.90 -0.24
N GLU A 12 -17.82 -2.74 -1.33
CA GLU A 12 -18.18 -1.42 -1.87
C GLU A 12 -19.07 -0.65 -0.89
N ASP A 13 -20.14 -1.28 -0.42
CA ASP A 13 -21.05 -0.68 0.58
C ASP A 13 -20.29 -0.26 1.85
N THR A 14 -19.39 -1.10 2.34
CA THR A 14 -18.59 -0.78 3.53
C THR A 14 -17.59 0.35 3.27
N TYR A 15 -17.04 0.46 2.05
CA TYR A 15 -16.16 1.57 1.69
C TYR A 15 -16.91 2.89 1.67
N ASP A 16 -18.10 2.92 1.06
CA ASP A 16 -18.93 4.11 0.98
C ASP A 16 -19.41 4.55 2.38
N GLU A 17 -19.80 3.60 3.23
CA GLU A 17 -20.11 3.87 4.64
C GLU A 17 -18.90 4.45 5.39
N LEU A 18 -17.72 3.84 5.23
CA LEU A 18 -16.50 4.32 5.89
C LEU A 18 -16.18 5.75 5.46
N VAL A 19 -16.23 6.02 4.16
CA VAL A 19 -15.93 7.33 3.60
C VAL A 19 -16.96 8.36 4.08
N SER A 20 -18.25 8.05 4.05
CA SER A 20 -19.33 8.95 4.52
C SER A 20 -19.23 9.29 6.01
N ASN A 21 -18.75 8.36 6.84
CA ASN A 21 -18.58 8.56 8.28
C ASN A 21 -17.28 9.28 8.69
N LEU A 22 -16.36 9.57 7.75
CA LEU A 22 -15.18 10.36 8.06
C LEU A 22 -15.54 11.80 8.41
N SER A 23 -14.93 12.35 9.47
CA SER A 23 -15.01 13.78 9.76
C SER A 23 -14.43 14.59 8.60
N THR A 24 -14.93 15.82 8.39
CA THR A 24 -14.47 16.70 7.31
C THR A 24 -12.95 16.88 7.32
N THR A 25 -12.35 17.08 8.49
CA THR A 25 -10.90 17.23 8.65
C THR A 25 -10.14 15.99 8.18
N MET A 26 -10.61 14.79 8.56
CA MET A 26 -9.96 13.54 8.17
C MET A 26 -10.13 13.26 6.68
N ARG A 27 -11.32 13.54 6.13
CA ARG A 27 -11.61 13.41 4.70
C ARG A 27 -10.70 14.32 3.86
N THR A 28 -10.49 15.56 4.27
CA THR A 28 -9.56 16.47 3.59
C THR A 28 -8.13 15.98 3.68
N ALA A 29 -7.67 15.56 4.87
CA ALA A 29 -6.32 15.06 5.08
C ALA A 29 -6.02 13.79 4.26
N MET A 30 -7.03 12.95 4.02
CA MET A 30 -6.89 11.68 3.32
C MET A 30 -7.38 11.71 1.87
N ASN A 31 -7.75 12.88 1.33
CA ASN A 31 -8.45 12.98 0.04
C ASN A 31 -7.70 12.29 -1.11
N ASP A 32 -6.40 12.55 -1.24
CA ASP A 32 -5.58 11.95 -2.31
C ASP A 32 -5.46 10.43 -2.15
N LEU A 33 -5.37 9.95 -0.91
CA LEU A 33 -5.35 8.53 -0.60
C LEU A 33 -6.68 7.86 -0.98
N LEU A 34 -7.82 8.48 -0.65
CA LEU A 34 -9.15 7.97 -0.99
C LEU A 34 -9.37 7.93 -2.50
N ILE A 35 -8.97 8.99 -3.22
CA ILE A 35 -9.02 9.04 -4.69
C ILE A 35 -8.14 7.95 -5.30
N TYR A 36 -6.90 7.82 -4.83
CA TYR A 36 -5.99 6.78 -5.29
C TYR A 36 -6.57 5.39 -5.04
N PHE A 37 -7.04 5.14 -3.82
CA PHE A 37 -7.59 3.85 -3.42
C PHE A 37 -8.78 3.49 -4.31
N GLN A 38 -9.68 4.43 -4.56
CA GLN A 38 -10.85 4.20 -5.39
C GLN A 38 -10.48 3.85 -6.83
N LYS A 39 -9.59 4.65 -7.44
CA LYS A 39 -9.14 4.41 -8.82
C LYS A 39 -8.40 3.08 -8.96
N GLN A 40 -7.54 2.75 -8.01
CA GLN A 40 -6.72 1.57 -8.09
C GLN A 40 -7.51 0.28 -7.78
N TRP A 41 -8.34 0.29 -6.73
CA TRP A 41 -8.92 -0.94 -6.17
C TRP A 41 -10.39 -1.18 -6.48
N PHE A 42 -11.09 -0.19 -7.03
CA PHE A 42 -12.47 -0.38 -7.54
C PHE A 42 -12.56 -0.19 -9.05
N VAL A 43 -11.80 0.73 -9.64
CA VAL A 43 -11.85 0.98 -11.10
C VAL A 43 -10.89 0.08 -11.88
N LYS A 44 -9.62 0.02 -11.46
CA LYS A 44 -8.58 -0.68 -12.23
C LYS A 44 -8.49 -2.18 -11.91
N VAL A 45 -8.80 -2.58 -10.68
CA VAL A 45 -8.67 -3.96 -10.18
C VAL A 45 -10.02 -4.40 -9.63
N SER A 46 -10.48 -5.60 -10.00
CA SER A 46 -11.74 -6.15 -9.46
C SER A 46 -11.56 -6.59 -8.00
N THR A 47 -12.59 -6.37 -7.18
CA THR A 47 -12.67 -6.77 -5.76
C THR A 47 -12.36 -8.25 -5.55
N SER A 48 -12.83 -9.15 -6.43
CA SER A 48 -12.47 -10.58 -6.44
C SER A 48 -10.96 -10.87 -6.43
N GLN A 49 -10.13 -9.97 -6.96
CA GLN A 49 -8.69 -10.19 -7.12
C GLN A 49 -7.89 -9.84 -5.86
N TRP A 50 -8.49 -9.10 -4.93
CA TRP A 50 -7.80 -8.62 -3.73
C TRP A 50 -8.57 -8.86 -2.42
N CYS A 51 -9.83 -9.28 -2.49
CA CYS A 51 -10.55 -9.79 -1.34
C CYS A 51 -9.91 -11.13 -0.90
N VAL A 52 -9.62 -11.25 0.39
CA VAL A 52 -8.97 -12.41 1.02
C VAL A 52 -9.74 -12.86 2.28
N PRO A 53 -11.08 -12.92 2.27
CA PRO A 53 -11.85 -13.35 3.44
C PRO A 53 -11.42 -14.76 3.85
N GLY A 54 -11.08 -14.95 5.12
CA GLY A 54 -10.71 -16.26 5.68
C GLY A 54 -9.32 -16.80 5.30
N PHE A 55 -8.51 -16.08 4.51
CA PHE A 55 -7.14 -16.51 4.23
C PHE A 55 -6.23 -16.30 5.46
N GLY A 56 -5.69 -17.39 6.01
CA GLY A 56 -4.75 -17.38 7.14
C GLY A 56 -3.35 -16.90 6.78
N MET A 57 -3.00 -16.86 5.50
CA MET A 57 -1.72 -16.31 5.01
C MET A 57 -1.86 -14.80 4.88
N ARG A 58 -1.94 -14.13 6.03
CA ARG A 58 -1.89 -12.68 6.08
C ARG A 58 -0.46 -12.24 5.90
N THR A 59 -0.35 -11.06 5.31
CA THR A 59 0.80 -10.17 5.25
C THR A 59 1.77 -10.46 4.11
N ASN A 60 2.00 -9.40 3.35
CA ASN A 60 3.27 -9.12 2.69
C ASN A 60 4.47 -9.13 3.67
N ASN A 61 4.39 -9.64 4.92
CA ASN A 61 5.48 -9.67 5.89
C ASN A 61 6.75 -10.26 5.28
N ASN A 62 6.66 -11.23 4.38
CA ASN A 62 7.85 -11.75 3.70
C ASN A 62 8.47 -10.73 2.75
N ALA A 63 7.66 -10.00 1.98
CA ALA A 63 8.12 -8.94 1.09
C ALA A 63 8.57 -7.69 1.87
N GLU A 64 7.85 -7.30 2.91
CA GLU A 64 8.21 -6.23 3.83
C GLU A 64 9.46 -6.57 4.65
N ALA A 65 9.58 -7.81 5.15
CA ALA A 65 10.79 -8.27 5.84
C ALA A 65 11.96 -8.36 4.86
N PHE A 66 11.74 -8.77 3.61
CA PHE A 66 12.76 -8.72 2.58
C PHE A 66 13.20 -7.27 2.32
N HIS A 67 12.28 -6.34 2.05
CA HIS A 67 12.61 -4.93 1.83
C HIS A 67 13.25 -4.28 3.06
N SER A 68 12.79 -4.62 4.27
CA SER A 68 13.36 -4.14 5.53
C SER A 68 14.78 -4.66 5.71
N ARG A 69 15.01 -5.98 5.53
CA ARG A 69 16.35 -6.58 5.60
C ARG A 69 17.25 -6.05 4.51
N PHE A 70 16.75 -5.88 3.30
CA PHE A 70 17.47 -5.28 2.19
C PHE A 70 17.88 -3.85 2.53
N ASN A 71 16.94 -2.97 2.86
CA ASN A 71 17.23 -1.59 3.25
C ASN A 71 18.15 -1.49 4.47
N HIS A 72 18.08 -2.43 5.41
CA HIS A 72 18.98 -2.51 6.56
C HIS A 72 20.39 -2.96 6.17
N GLN A 73 20.53 -3.97 5.31
CA GLN A 73 21.83 -4.43 4.80
C GLN A 73 22.48 -3.39 3.89
N VAL A 74 21.65 -2.66 3.17
CA VAL A 74 22.03 -1.70 2.14
C VAL A 74 22.18 -0.27 2.69
N GLN A 75 21.71 -0.03 3.93
CA GLN A 75 21.91 1.14 4.79
C GLN A 75 22.37 2.41 4.07
N VAL A 76 21.41 3.20 3.54
CA VAL A 76 21.26 4.67 3.33
C VAL A 76 22.51 5.57 3.09
N ASN A 77 23.69 5.00 2.93
CA ASN A 77 24.94 5.65 2.64
C ASN A 77 25.53 4.97 1.41
N HIS A 78 24.68 4.74 0.42
CA HIS A 78 25.16 4.67 -0.93
C HIS A 78 25.86 5.99 -1.20
N SER A 79 27.18 5.93 -1.31
CA SER A 79 27.91 6.90 -2.09
C SER A 79 27.10 7.11 -3.37
N ASN A 80 26.64 8.33 -3.62
CA ASN A 80 25.76 8.60 -4.75
C ASN A 80 26.39 8.03 -6.03
N ILE A 81 25.60 7.76 -7.07
CA ILE A 81 26.13 7.11 -8.28
C ILE A 81 27.33 7.88 -8.88
N TRP A 82 27.42 9.19 -8.66
CA TRP A 82 28.56 10.01 -9.05
C TRP A 82 29.82 9.74 -8.23
N SER A 83 29.69 9.47 -6.93
CA SER A 83 30.78 9.03 -6.07
C SER A 83 31.33 7.68 -6.51
N PHE A 84 30.47 6.75 -6.94
CA PHE A 84 30.91 5.47 -7.51
C PHE A 84 31.60 5.63 -8.86
N ILE A 85 31.06 6.46 -9.77
CA ILE A 85 31.69 6.76 -11.07
C ILE A 85 33.07 7.41 -10.86
N LYS A 86 33.21 8.34 -9.90
CA LYS A 86 34.51 8.94 -9.56
C LYS A 86 35.52 7.91 -9.06
N PHE A 87 35.09 6.93 -8.28
CA PHE A 87 35.97 5.85 -7.81
C PHE A 87 36.50 4.98 -8.96
N LEU A 88 35.67 4.69 -9.97
CA LEU A 88 36.07 3.89 -11.13
C LEU A 88 36.95 4.64 -12.14
N GLN A 89 37.03 5.98 -12.03
CA GLN A 89 37.82 6.84 -12.92
C GLN A 89 39.20 7.21 -12.34
N GLY A 90 39.50 6.80 -11.11
CA GLY A 90 40.82 6.95 -10.47
C GLY A 90 41.60 5.65 -10.50
#